data_AF-A0A3D8L3H5-F1
#
_entry.id   AF-A0A3D8L3H5-F1
#
_cell.length_a   1.000
_cell.length_b   1.000
_cell.length_c   1.000
_cell.angle_alpha   90.00
_cell.angle_beta   90.00
_cell.angle_gamma   90.00
#
_symmetry.space_group_name_H-M   'P 1'
#
loop_
_entity.id
_entity.type
_entity.pdbx_description
1 polymer ?
#
loop_
_entity_poly.entity_id
_entity_poly.type
_entity_poly.pdbx_seq_one_letter_code
_entity_poly.pdbx_strand_id
1 'polypeptide(L)'
;MNFDIKDLPYAQFEKLGLNRKDVLNMNEDLAALLSGNRTSLRTFSVELTGGQRFETDAKLSLFRNPDNSLSINVHPIRAQINNDIGATAEELERLKAGGLLVREHVALNGEREPHYFQLDRETNEILKARVRDFIVPSAIKDAVLSSDQKEQLRQGNIIELRSKGGDEIIRARVDLNEPRGFTTKPEVLGQSESRGVGGNAGEIKPSGPKR
;
A
#
# COMPACT_ATOMS: atom_id res chain seq x y z
N MET A 1 -4.42 -11.15 -10.35
CA MET A 1 -4.18 -11.25 -11.81
C MET A 1 -2.71 -11.55 -12.00
N ASN A 2 -2.35 -12.43 -12.95
CA ASN A 2 -0.96 -12.62 -13.33
C ASN A 2 -0.79 -12.22 -14.80
N PHE A 3 0.21 -11.40 -15.08
CA PHE A 3 0.64 -11.01 -16.41
C PHE A 3 1.92 -11.76 -16.79
N ASP A 4 2.13 -11.98 -18.08
CA ASP A 4 3.32 -12.63 -18.61
C ASP A 4 4.30 -11.56 -19.13
N ILE A 5 5.60 -11.79 -18.92
CA ILE A 5 6.67 -10.89 -19.36
C ILE A 5 6.60 -10.66 -20.88
N LYS A 6 6.21 -11.67 -21.65
CA LYS A 6 6.12 -11.58 -23.12
C LYS A 6 5.02 -10.63 -23.59
N ASP A 7 4.00 -10.42 -22.76
CA ASP A 7 2.81 -9.63 -23.09
C ASP A 7 2.96 -8.16 -22.64
N LEU A 8 4.11 -7.79 -22.07
CA LEU A 8 4.36 -6.43 -21.60
C LEU A 8 4.37 -5.43 -22.76
N PRO A 9 3.77 -4.24 -22.58
CA PRO A 9 3.70 -3.21 -23.61
C PRO A 9 5.02 -2.44 -23.74
N TYR A 10 6.08 -3.10 -24.25
CA TYR A 10 7.42 -2.51 -24.36
C TYR A 10 7.44 -1.16 -25.11
N ALA A 11 6.62 -1.01 -26.15
CA ALA A 11 6.50 0.25 -26.88
C ALA A 11 5.96 1.42 -26.02
N GLN A 12 5.17 1.15 -24.98
CA GLN A 12 4.72 2.17 -24.02
C GLN A 12 5.81 2.47 -22.99
N PHE A 13 6.57 1.46 -22.53
CA PHE A 13 7.73 1.67 -21.66
C PHE A 13 8.80 2.53 -22.34
N GLU A 14 9.03 2.35 -23.64
CA GLU A 14 9.99 3.16 -24.40
C GLU A 14 9.61 4.65 -24.41
N LYS A 15 8.31 4.97 -24.47
CA LYS A 15 7.81 6.35 -24.35
C LYS A 15 8.00 6.96 -22.96
N LEU A 16 8.24 6.12 -21.94
CA LEU A 16 8.59 6.50 -20.57
C LEU A 16 10.11 6.50 -20.35
N GLY A 17 10.90 6.31 -21.42
CA GLY A 17 12.36 6.27 -21.37
C GLY A 17 12.93 4.94 -20.89
N LEU A 18 12.13 3.88 -20.81
CA LEU A 18 12.56 2.54 -20.42
C LEU A 18 12.65 1.62 -21.63
N ASN A 19 13.85 1.17 -21.97
CA ASN A 19 14.01 0.12 -22.98
C ASN A 19 13.69 -1.26 -22.37
N ARG A 20 13.59 -2.28 -23.22
CA ARG A 20 13.30 -3.66 -22.78
C ARG A 20 14.26 -4.18 -21.71
N LYS A 21 15.56 -3.88 -21.80
CA LYS A 21 16.56 -4.31 -20.82
C LYS A 21 16.32 -3.61 -19.48
N ASP A 22 15.98 -2.33 -19.49
CA ASP A 22 15.68 -1.58 -18.27
C ASP A 22 14.48 -2.19 -17.55
N VAL A 23 13.39 -2.46 -18.28
CA VAL A 23 12.17 -3.11 -17.74
C VAL A 23 12.48 -4.47 -17.11
N LEU A 24 13.30 -5.29 -17.76
CA LEU A 24 13.66 -6.61 -17.24
C LEU A 24 14.56 -6.55 -15.99
N ASN A 25 15.28 -5.44 -15.78
CA ASN A 25 16.16 -5.23 -14.63
C ASN A 25 15.45 -4.55 -13.45
N MET A 26 14.14 -4.33 -13.53
CA MET A 26 13.34 -3.67 -12.48
C MET A 26 13.11 -4.55 -11.23
N ASN A 27 13.56 -5.81 -11.20
CA ASN A 27 13.51 -6.73 -10.06
C ASN A 27 12.13 -6.76 -9.37
N GLU A 28 12.03 -6.21 -8.15
CA GLU A 28 10.79 -6.18 -7.35
C GLU A 28 9.65 -5.44 -8.06
N ASP A 29 9.96 -4.37 -8.80
CA ASP A 29 8.96 -3.63 -9.56
C ASP A 29 8.44 -4.43 -10.76
N LEU A 30 9.30 -5.23 -11.39
CA LEU A 30 8.85 -6.15 -12.45
C LEU A 30 7.89 -7.19 -11.86
N ALA A 31 8.23 -7.77 -10.71
CA ALA A 31 7.34 -8.70 -10.01
C ALA A 31 6.00 -8.05 -9.65
N ALA A 32 6.02 -6.81 -9.16
CA ALA A 32 4.83 -6.03 -8.85
C ALA A 32 3.96 -5.79 -10.10
N LEU A 33 4.54 -5.36 -11.22
CA LEU A 33 3.82 -5.18 -12.48
C LEU A 33 3.16 -6.49 -12.93
N LEU A 34 3.90 -7.59 -12.88
CA LEU A 34 3.41 -8.91 -13.31
C LEU A 34 2.29 -9.45 -12.41
N SER A 35 2.23 -9.06 -11.14
CA SER A 35 1.12 -9.39 -10.24
C SER A 35 -0.03 -8.39 -10.29
N GLY A 36 0.08 -7.34 -11.12
CA GLY A 36 -0.91 -6.26 -11.26
C GLY A 36 -0.88 -5.23 -10.14
N ASN A 37 0.20 -5.18 -9.38
CA ASN A 37 0.48 -4.15 -8.39
C ASN A 37 1.22 -2.97 -9.03
N ARG A 38 1.36 -1.90 -8.26
CA ARG A 38 2.14 -0.72 -8.63
C ARG A 38 3.63 -0.93 -8.38
N THR A 39 4.46 -0.31 -9.19
CA THR A 39 5.90 -0.18 -8.90
C THR A 39 6.16 0.76 -7.73
N SER A 40 7.37 0.72 -7.21
CA SER A 40 7.96 1.82 -6.44
C SER A 40 8.01 3.12 -7.25
N LEU A 41 8.11 4.25 -6.54
CA LEU A 41 8.22 5.58 -7.14
C LEU A 41 9.56 5.69 -7.89
N ARG A 42 9.50 6.10 -9.16
CA ARG A 42 10.68 6.32 -10.01
C ARG A 42 10.51 7.52 -10.91
N THR A 43 11.64 8.11 -11.30
CA THR A 43 11.69 9.16 -12.33
C THR A 43 11.62 8.53 -13.72
N PHE A 44 10.69 8.99 -14.54
CA PHE A 44 10.52 8.58 -15.93
C PHE A 44 10.74 9.75 -16.86
N SER A 45 11.31 9.49 -18.04
CA SER A 45 11.45 10.47 -19.11
C SER A 45 10.30 10.28 -20.09
N VAL A 46 9.26 11.09 -19.96
CA VAL A 46 8.04 10.95 -20.75
C VAL A 46 8.17 11.76 -22.03
N GLU A 47 7.98 11.09 -23.16
CA GLU A 47 7.93 11.73 -24.47
C GLU A 47 6.53 12.33 -24.72
N LEU A 48 6.48 13.66 -24.84
CA LEU A 48 5.27 14.41 -25.22
C LEU A 48 5.09 14.46 -26.73
N THR A 49 3.86 14.75 -27.15
CA THR A 49 3.55 15.06 -28.55
C THR A 49 4.46 16.18 -29.06
N GLY A 50 5.31 15.88 -30.04
CA GLY A 50 6.30 16.81 -30.59
C GLY A 50 7.76 16.50 -30.26
N GLY A 51 8.05 15.37 -29.60
CA GLY A 51 9.42 14.90 -29.35
C GLY A 51 10.11 15.57 -28.16
N GLN A 52 9.41 16.45 -27.44
CA GLN A 52 9.89 17.01 -26.18
C GLN A 52 9.82 15.96 -25.08
N ARG A 53 10.88 15.83 -24.28
CA ARG A 53 10.91 14.95 -23.11
C ARG A 53 10.85 15.77 -21.84
N PHE A 54 10.06 15.32 -20.87
CA PHE A 54 10.07 15.86 -19.52
C PHE A 54 10.25 14.74 -18.51
N GLU A 55 10.89 15.06 -17.39
CA GLU A 55 11.07 14.12 -16.29
C GLU A 55 9.91 14.24 -15.31
N THR A 56 9.39 13.11 -14.84
CA THR A 56 8.34 13.07 -13.83
C THR A 56 8.51 11.86 -12.94
N ASP A 57 8.31 12.06 -11.64
CA ASP A 57 8.24 10.98 -10.69
C ASP A 57 6.84 10.37 -10.69
N ALA A 58 6.76 9.07 -10.93
CA ALA A 58 5.51 8.34 -10.97
C ALA A 58 5.66 6.91 -10.45
N LYS A 59 4.53 6.24 -10.24
CA LYS A 59 4.44 4.79 -10.16
C LYS A 59 3.76 4.25 -11.40
N LEU A 60 4.07 3.02 -11.80
CA LEU A 60 3.44 2.35 -12.94
C LEU A 60 2.58 1.19 -12.47
N SER A 61 1.47 0.94 -13.15
CA SER A 61 0.71 -0.31 -13.06
C SER A 61 0.31 -0.81 -14.44
N LEU A 62 -0.04 -2.09 -14.54
CA LEU A 62 -0.57 -2.68 -15.76
C LEU A 62 -2.09 -2.82 -15.65
N PHE A 63 -2.77 -2.56 -16.76
CA PHE A 63 -4.17 -2.91 -16.92
C PHE A 63 -4.39 -3.66 -18.24
N ARG A 64 -5.43 -4.49 -18.26
CA ARG A 64 -5.80 -5.29 -19.42
C ARG A 64 -6.91 -4.57 -20.18
N ASN A 65 -6.68 -4.32 -21.46
CA ASN A 65 -7.65 -3.72 -22.37
C ASN A 65 -8.73 -4.74 -22.75
N PRO A 66 -9.89 -4.30 -23.30
CA PRO A 66 -10.94 -5.20 -23.78
C PRO A 66 -10.49 -6.18 -24.87
N ASP A 67 -9.48 -5.83 -25.65
CA ASP A 67 -8.86 -6.69 -26.68
C ASP A 67 -7.83 -7.67 -26.10
N ASN A 68 -7.75 -7.78 -24.77
CA ASN A 68 -6.82 -8.62 -24.02
C ASN A 68 -5.35 -8.17 -24.06
N SER A 69 -5.02 -7.05 -24.72
CA SER A 69 -3.69 -6.45 -24.67
C SER A 69 -3.41 -5.76 -23.32
N LEU A 70 -2.14 -5.55 -23.00
CA LEU A 70 -1.73 -4.83 -21.79
C LEU A 70 -1.38 -3.38 -22.12
N SER A 71 -1.72 -2.48 -21.21
CA SER A 71 -1.33 -1.06 -21.25
C SER A 71 -0.79 -0.64 -19.88
N ILE A 72 0.01 0.44 -19.89
CA ILE A 72 0.58 1.05 -18.70
C ILE A 72 -0.33 2.17 -18.21
N ASN A 73 -0.65 2.15 -16.92
CA ASN A 73 -1.16 3.31 -16.20
C ASN A 73 -0.01 4.03 -15.50
N VAL A 74 0.04 5.35 -15.68
CA VAL A 74 1.03 6.23 -15.03
C VAL A 74 0.36 6.95 -13.87
N HIS A 75 0.92 6.81 -12.68
CA HIS A 75 0.45 7.43 -11.44
C HIS A 75 1.44 8.51 -10.98
N PRO A 76 1.33 9.74 -11.49
CA PRO A 76 2.26 10.83 -11.14
C PRO A 76 2.05 11.29 -9.69
N ILE A 77 3.09 11.90 -9.10
CA ILE A 77 2.95 12.60 -7.82
C ILE A 77 1.99 13.78 -7.96
N ARG A 78 0.99 13.85 -7.09
CA ARG A 78 0.02 14.95 -7.03
C ARG A 78 0.22 15.79 -5.77
N ALA A 79 -0.05 17.08 -5.86
CA ALA A 79 0.00 17.98 -4.70
C ALA A 79 -1.17 17.78 -3.72
N GLN A 80 -2.31 17.27 -4.21
CA GLN A 80 -3.53 17.08 -3.42
C GLN A 80 -4.13 15.71 -3.68
N ILE A 81 -4.84 15.20 -2.67
CA ILE A 81 -5.57 13.94 -2.76
C ILE A 81 -6.75 14.10 -3.70
N ASN A 82 -6.86 13.20 -4.67
CA ASN A 82 -8.04 13.10 -5.51
C ASN A 82 -9.09 12.22 -4.82
N ASN A 83 -10.19 12.82 -4.37
CA ASN A 83 -11.29 12.10 -3.74
C ASN A 83 -12.31 11.60 -4.77
N ASP A 84 -11.89 10.68 -5.62
CA ASP A 84 -12.73 10.04 -6.64
C ASP A 84 -13.72 9.01 -6.07
N ILE A 85 -13.51 8.59 -4.82
CA ILE A 85 -14.37 7.62 -4.13
C ILE A 85 -15.55 8.27 -3.40
N GLY A 86 -15.56 9.60 -3.27
CA GLY A 86 -16.57 10.32 -2.47
C GLY A 86 -16.45 10.05 -0.97
N ALA A 87 -15.22 9.94 -0.46
CA ALA A 87 -14.95 9.82 0.96
C ALA A 87 -15.36 11.10 1.72
N THR A 88 -15.87 10.91 2.93
CA THR A 88 -16.12 11.98 3.89
C THR A 88 -14.81 12.59 4.40
N ALA A 89 -14.88 13.75 5.06
CA ALA A 89 -13.70 14.36 5.67
C ALA A 89 -13.02 13.44 6.69
N GLU A 90 -13.80 12.75 7.53
CA GLU A 90 -13.28 11.81 8.53
C GLU A 90 -12.58 10.60 7.88
N GLU A 91 -13.17 10.05 6.82
CA GLU A 91 -12.55 8.96 6.06
C GLU A 91 -11.26 9.42 5.38
N LEU A 92 -11.23 10.63 4.82
CA LEU A 92 -10.01 11.19 4.24
C LEU A 92 -8.92 11.39 5.28
N GLU A 93 -9.26 11.87 6.48
CA GLU A 93 -8.28 11.98 7.58
C GLU A 93 -7.75 10.61 8.02
N ARG A 94 -8.62 9.59 8.08
CA ARG A 94 -8.19 8.20 8.33
C ARG A 94 -7.25 7.68 7.23
N LEU A 95 -7.55 7.95 5.96
CA LEU A 95 -6.71 7.55 4.83
C LEU A 95 -5.36 8.27 4.85
N LYS A 96 -5.34 9.58 5.13
CA LYS A 96 -4.12 10.39 5.32
C LYS A 96 -3.26 9.84 6.47
N ALA A 97 -3.91 9.45 7.55
CA ALA A 97 -3.26 8.80 8.68
C ALA A 97 -2.73 7.39 8.34
N GLY A 98 -2.84 6.88 7.10
CA GLY A 98 -2.36 5.55 6.70
C GLY A 98 -3.28 4.41 7.12
N GLY A 99 -4.55 4.72 7.42
CA GLY A 99 -5.59 3.74 7.69
C GLY A 99 -6.09 3.07 6.40
N LEU A 100 -6.56 1.84 6.57
CA LEU A 100 -7.32 1.12 5.55
C LEU A 100 -8.81 1.34 5.82
N LEU A 101 -9.58 1.69 4.78
CA LEU A 101 -11.04 1.79 4.82
C LEU A 101 -11.64 0.62 4.05
N VAL A 102 -12.69 0.01 4.59
CA VAL A 102 -13.43 -1.08 3.93
C VAL A 102 -14.90 -0.68 3.88
N ARG A 103 -15.46 -0.55 2.68
CA ARG A 103 -16.88 -0.22 2.50
C ARG A 103 -17.43 -0.68 1.16
N GLU A 104 -18.76 -0.71 1.08
CA GLU A 104 -19.47 -0.91 -0.18
C GLU A 104 -19.15 0.22 -1.17
N HIS A 105 -18.89 -0.17 -2.41
CA HIS A 105 -18.64 0.74 -3.51
C HIS A 105 -19.21 0.18 -4.80
N VAL A 106 -19.69 1.07 -5.66
CA VAL A 106 -20.21 0.69 -6.98
C VAL A 106 -19.03 0.33 -7.87
N ALA A 107 -18.89 -0.95 -8.19
CA ALA A 107 -17.91 -1.45 -9.14
C ALA A 107 -18.21 -0.94 -10.56
N LEU A 108 -17.24 -1.10 -11.46
CA LEU A 108 -17.37 -0.66 -12.86
C LEU A 108 -18.53 -1.35 -13.61
N ASN A 109 -18.97 -2.52 -13.15
CA ASN A 109 -20.13 -3.25 -13.69
C ASN A 109 -21.48 -2.78 -13.09
N GLY A 110 -21.48 -1.78 -12.21
CA GLY A 110 -22.67 -1.26 -11.53
C GLY A 110 -23.09 -2.02 -10.27
N GLU A 111 -22.43 -3.13 -9.93
CA GLU A 111 -22.72 -3.88 -8.71
C GLU A 111 -22.13 -3.18 -7.48
N ARG A 112 -22.84 -3.24 -6.34
CA ARG A 112 -22.27 -2.85 -5.06
C ARG A 112 -21.55 -4.04 -4.47
N GLU A 113 -20.26 -3.88 -4.23
CA GLU A 113 -19.45 -4.88 -3.57
C GLU A 113 -18.43 -4.22 -2.61
N PRO A 114 -17.97 -4.93 -1.57
CA PRO A 114 -17.03 -4.38 -0.61
C PRO A 114 -15.65 -4.18 -1.26
N HIS A 115 -15.09 -3.00 -1.03
CA HIS A 115 -13.78 -2.59 -1.51
C HIS A 115 -12.88 -2.09 -0.38
N TYR A 116 -11.60 -2.36 -0.52
CA TYR A 116 -10.54 -1.71 0.24
C TYR A 116 -10.19 -0.37 -0.40
N PHE A 117 -9.97 0.63 0.45
CA PHE A 117 -9.44 1.92 0.10
C PHE A 117 -8.26 2.27 1.00
N GLN A 118 -7.17 2.73 0.40
CA GLN A 118 -5.99 3.18 1.14
C GLN A 118 -5.31 4.31 0.37
N LEU A 119 -4.72 5.27 1.08
CA LEU A 119 -3.95 6.31 0.42
C LEU A 119 -2.54 5.79 0.07
N ASP A 120 -2.14 6.00 -1.18
CA ASP A 120 -0.75 6.01 -1.57
C ASP A 120 -0.14 7.36 -1.22
N ARG A 121 0.68 7.39 -0.16
CA ARG A 121 1.28 8.63 0.38
C ARG A 121 2.29 9.26 -0.59
N GLU A 122 2.86 8.48 -1.50
CA GLU A 122 3.84 9.00 -2.46
C GLU A 122 3.16 9.73 -3.62
N THR A 123 2.00 9.24 -4.07
CA THR A 123 1.29 9.82 -5.22
C THR A 123 0.07 10.66 -4.84
N ASN A 124 -0.33 10.68 -3.56
CA ASN A 124 -1.60 11.23 -3.08
C ASN A 124 -2.82 10.66 -3.84
N GLU A 125 -2.75 9.37 -4.20
CA GLU A 125 -3.83 8.69 -4.91
C GLU A 125 -4.52 7.67 -3.98
N ILE A 126 -5.84 7.59 -4.06
CA ILE A 126 -6.59 6.58 -3.29
C ILE A 126 -6.57 5.27 -4.09
N LEU A 127 -5.90 4.27 -3.54
CA LEU A 127 -5.90 2.90 -4.03
C LEU A 127 -7.27 2.27 -3.79
N LYS A 128 -7.73 1.47 -4.76
CA LYS A 128 -8.98 0.71 -4.67
C LYS A 128 -8.74 -0.74 -5.08
N ALA A 129 -9.18 -1.68 -4.24
CA ALA A 129 -9.16 -3.11 -4.56
C ALA A 129 -10.43 -3.79 -4.06
N ARG A 130 -10.92 -4.80 -4.79
CA ARG A 130 -12.09 -5.58 -4.34
C ARG A 130 -11.69 -6.49 -3.19
N VAL A 131 -12.54 -6.59 -2.17
CA VAL A 131 -12.28 -7.51 -1.03
C VAL A 131 -12.21 -8.97 -1.50
N ARG A 132 -13.03 -9.34 -2.49
CA ARG A 132 -13.08 -10.71 -3.02
C ARG A 132 -11.80 -11.14 -3.75
N ASP A 133 -11.04 -10.19 -4.29
CA ASP A 133 -9.83 -10.47 -5.06
C ASP A 133 -8.61 -10.64 -4.13
N PHE A 134 -8.75 -10.34 -2.83
CA PHE A 134 -7.69 -10.49 -1.85
C PHE A 134 -7.54 -11.94 -1.39
N ILE A 135 -6.40 -12.53 -1.71
CA ILE A 135 -6.03 -13.89 -1.32
C ILE A 135 -5.37 -13.84 0.06
N VAL A 136 -6.11 -14.28 1.07
CA VAL A 136 -5.61 -14.38 2.44
C VAL A 136 -4.58 -15.51 2.54
N PRO A 137 -3.34 -15.25 2.99
CA PRO A 137 -2.33 -16.29 3.14
C PRO A 137 -2.71 -17.32 4.22
N SER A 138 -2.25 -18.56 4.05
CA SER A 138 -2.43 -19.61 5.07
C SER A 138 -1.50 -19.43 6.27
N ALA A 139 -0.34 -18.82 6.06
CA ALA A 139 0.67 -18.52 7.07
C ALA A 139 1.39 -17.20 6.75
N ILE A 140 1.82 -16.49 7.79
CA ILE A 140 2.67 -15.31 7.69
C ILE A 140 3.95 -15.63 8.46
N LYS A 141 5.10 -15.58 7.77
CA LYS A 141 6.37 -16.12 8.26
C LYS A 141 6.20 -17.59 8.69
N ASP A 142 6.44 -17.91 9.95
CA ASP A 142 6.33 -19.22 10.56
C ASP A 142 4.99 -19.43 11.31
N ALA A 143 4.13 -18.41 11.41
CA ALA A 143 2.85 -18.47 12.10
C ALA A 143 1.69 -18.80 11.15
N VAL A 144 0.88 -19.81 11.51
CA VAL A 144 -0.31 -20.24 10.74
C VAL A 144 -1.52 -19.45 11.21
N LEU A 145 -2.31 -18.93 10.27
CA LEU A 145 -3.51 -18.16 10.58
C LEU A 145 -4.68 -19.09 10.90
N SER A 146 -5.37 -18.83 12.02
CA SER A 146 -6.67 -19.45 12.33
C SER A 146 -7.76 -18.96 11.38
N SER A 147 -8.90 -19.65 11.34
CA SER A 147 -10.05 -19.23 10.53
C SER A 147 -10.52 -17.81 10.89
N ASP A 148 -10.57 -17.50 12.18
CA ASP A 148 -10.98 -16.18 12.67
C ASP A 148 -9.98 -15.10 12.27
N GLN A 149 -8.67 -15.38 12.37
CA GLN A 149 -7.62 -14.43 11.95
C GLN A 149 -7.66 -14.19 10.43
N LYS A 150 -7.95 -15.22 9.63
CA LYS A 150 -8.11 -15.05 8.18
C LYS A 150 -9.26 -14.12 7.85
N GLU A 151 -10.38 -14.28 8.56
CA GLU A 151 -11.56 -13.45 8.34
C GLU A 151 -11.35 -12.02 8.84
N GLN A 152 -10.72 -11.84 10.01
CA GLN A 152 -10.33 -10.52 10.50
C GLN A 152 -9.38 -9.79 9.53
N LEU A 153 -8.38 -10.50 9.00
CA LEU A 153 -7.46 -9.94 8.01
C LEU A 153 -8.21 -9.55 6.73
N ARG A 154 -9.12 -10.40 6.24
CA ARG A 154 -9.99 -10.07 5.10
C ARG A 154 -10.89 -8.87 5.37
N GLN A 155 -11.35 -8.66 6.60
CA GLN A 155 -12.12 -7.45 6.95
C GLN A 155 -11.25 -6.19 7.07
N GLY A 156 -9.95 -6.30 6.82
CA GLY A 156 -9.00 -5.20 6.94
C GLY A 156 -8.57 -4.90 8.38
N ASN A 157 -8.91 -5.76 9.33
CA ASN A 157 -8.52 -5.62 10.72
C ASN A 157 -7.06 -6.02 10.93
N ILE A 158 -6.44 -5.44 11.95
CA ILE A 158 -5.12 -5.85 12.41
C ILE A 158 -5.27 -7.17 13.16
N ILE A 159 -4.48 -8.17 12.78
CA ILE A 159 -4.37 -9.44 13.48
C ILE A 159 -3.03 -9.55 14.19
N GLU A 160 -3.01 -10.26 15.31
CA GLU A 160 -1.78 -10.63 16.02
C GLU A 160 -1.56 -12.14 15.91
N LEU A 161 -0.35 -12.52 15.53
CA LEU A 161 0.09 -13.89 15.34
C LEU A 161 1.29 -14.15 16.25
N ARG A 162 1.34 -15.32 16.89
CA ARG A 162 2.51 -15.76 17.65
C ARG A 162 3.38 -16.66 16.77
N SER A 163 4.66 -16.32 16.65
CA SER A 163 5.66 -17.19 16.00
C SER A 163 5.72 -18.55 16.69
N LYS A 164 6.04 -19.61 15.94
CA LYS A 164 6.20 -20.98 16.46
C LYS A 164 7.31 -21.06 17.52
N GLY A 165 8.27 -20.15 17.51
CA GLY A 165 9.35 -20.04 18.49
C GLY A 165 8.95 -19.34 19.80
N GLY A 166 7.73 -18.83 19.93
CA GLY A 166 7.18 -18.31 21.18
C GLY A 166 7.47 -16.84 21.50
N ASP A 167 8.56 -16.26 20.98
CA ASP A 167 9.05 -14.95 21.44
C ASP A 167 8.65 -13.75 20.55
N GLU A 168 8.18 -13.97 19.32
CA GLU A 168 7.78 -12.89 18.40
C GLU A 168 6.25 -12.82 18.21
N ILE A 169 5.68 -11.63 18.46
CA ILE A 169 4.31 -11.28 18.04
C ILE A 169 4.39 -10.57 16.69
N ILE A 170 3.81 -11.16 15.67
CA ILE A 170 3.70 -10.61 14.33
C ILE A 170 2.34 -9.94 14.21
N ARG A 171 2.34 -8.63 13.98
CA ARG A 171 1.12 -7.87 13.66
C ARG A 171 0.97 -7.77 12.16
N ALA A 172 -0.20 -8.11 11.62
CA ALA A 172 -0.44 -8.03 10.19
C ALA A 172 -1.77 -7.34 9.87
N ARG A 173 -1.82 -6.61 8.76
CA ARG A 173 -3.05 -6.04 8.18
C ARG A 173 -2.95 -6.01 6.66
N VAL A 174 -4.09 -5.91 5.99
CA VAL A 174 -4.14 -5.61 4.55
C VAL A 174 -3.50 -4.25 4.30
N ASP A 175 -2.65 -4.20 3.28
CA ASP A 175 -1.97 -2.98 2.84
C ASP A 175 -1.84 -3.00 1.32
N LEU A 176 -2.58 -2.12 0.65
CA LEU A 176 -2.62 -2.01 -0.80
C LEU A 176 -1.34 -1.39 -1.38
N ASN A 177 -0.51 -0.74 -0.54
CA ASN A 177 0.78 -0.21 -0.96
C ASN A 177 1.87 -1.30 -0.98
N GLU A 178 1.62 -2.45 -0.36
CA GLU A 178 2.57 -3.56 -0.31
C GLU A 178 2.38 -4.51 -1.51
N PRO A 179 3.46 -4.98 -2.16
CA PRO A 179 3.36 -5.93 -3.27
C PRO A 179 2.64 -7.23 -2.91
N ARG A 180 2.65 -7.62 -1.63
CA ARG A 180 1.95 -8.83 -1.15
C ARG A 180 0.49 -8.56 -0.77
N GLY A 181 0.04 -7.30 -0.79
CA GLY A 181 -1.29 -6.89 -0.36
C GLY A 181 -1.49 -6.84 1.16
N PHE A 182 -0.43 -7.09 1.95
CA PHE A 182 -0.45 -7.00 3.41
C PHE A 182 0.92 -6.60 3.95
N THR A 183 0.92 -5.94 5.11
CA THR A 183 2.12 -5.58 5.87
C THR A 183 2.20 -6.40 7.16
N THR A 184 3.42 -6.77 7.58
CA THR A 184 3.70 -7.36 8.91
C THR A 184 4.30 -6.35 9.89
N LYS A 185 4.32 -5.07 9.48
CA LYS A 185 4.74 -3.93 10.30
C LYS A 185 3.71 -2.82 10.09
N PRO A 186 2.43 -3.03 10.47
CA PRO A 186 1.48 -1.93 10.46
C PRO A 186 2.07 -0.85 11.35
N GLU A 187 2.46 0.29 10.77
CA GLU A 187 2.85 1.46 11.56
C GLU A 187 1.77 1.65 12.63
N VAL A 188 2.17 1.63 13.90
CA VAL A 188 1.26 1.81 15.04
C VAL A 188 0.87 3.28 15.05
N LEU A 189 -0.03 3.67 14.15
CA LEU A 189 -0.59 5.00 14.11
C LEU A 189 -1.67 5.07 15.19
N GLY A 190 -1.27 5.52 16.39
CA GLY A 190 -2.18 5.80 17.49
C GLY A 190 -1.73 5.43 18.90
N GLN A 191 -0.49 4.99 19.14
CA GLN A 191 0.08 4.98 20.48
C GLN A 191 1.47 5.59 20.45
N SER A 192 1.57 6.84 20.93
CA SER A 192 2.80 7.31 21.55
C SER A 192 3.24 6.23 22.53
N GLU A 193 4.43 5.68 22.33
CA GLU A 193 5.11 4.89 23.35
C GLU A 193 5.26 5.75 24.60
N SER A 194 4.31 5.65 25.52
CA SER A 194 4.52 5.92 26.93
C SER A 194 5.42 4.81 27.47
N ARG A 195 6.68 4.78 27.03
CA ARG A 195 7.73 4.05 27.74
C ARG A 195 8.13 4.93 28.91
N GLY A 196 7.46 4.66 30.04
CA GLY A 196 7.96 5.04 31.34
C GLY A 196 9.36 4.49 31.53
N VAL A 197 10.31 5.39 31.76
CA VAL A 197 11.54 5.03 32.47
C VAL A 197 11.28 5.43 33.93
N GLY A 198 10.94 4.43 34.72
CA GLY A 198 11.05 4.52 36.17
C GLY A 198 12.52 4.52 36.57
N GLY A 199 12.86 5.38 37.54
CA GLY A 199 14.10 5.28 38.30
C GLY A 199 14.82 6.62 38.47
N ASN A 200 14.48 7.38 39.51
CA ASN A 200 15.30 7.36 40.72
C ASN A 200 14.57 8.06 41.88
N ALA A 201 14.42 7.35 42.99
CA ALA A 201 14.05 7.95 44.26
C ALA A 201 15.27 8.75 44.76
N GLY A 202 15.13 10.07 44.75
CA GLY A 202 16.04 11.00 45.42
C GLY A 202 15.21 11.87 46.36
N GLU A 203 15.16 11.49 47.63
CA GLU A 203 14.75 12.36 48.72
C GLU A 203 15.49 13.70 48.64
N ILE A 204 14.77 14.81 48.56
CA ILE A 204 15.25 16.10 49.06
C ILE A 204 14.09 16.79 49.77
N LYS A 205 14.18 16.83 51.10
CA LYS A 205 13.25 17.52 52.02
C LYS A 205 13.27 19.04 51.76
N PRO A 206 12.14 19.76 51.93
CA PRO A 206 12.16 21.21 51.89
C PRO A 206 12.72 21.77 53.21
N SER A 207 13.92 22.34 53.17
CA SER A 207 14.40 23.26 54.21
C SER A 207 14.05 24.69 53.80
N GLY A 208 12.99 25.25 54.39
CA GLY A 208 12.80 26.70 54.37
C GLY A 208 13.84 27.39 55.25
N PRO A 209 14.13 28.69 55.02
CA PRO A 209 14.63 29.54 56.07
C PRO A 209 13.52 30.42 56.63
N LYS A 210 13.44 30.41 57.96
CA LYS A 210 12.85 31.48 58.76
C LYS A 210 13.68 32.76 58.58
N ARG A 211 13.05 33.86 58.17
CA ARG A 211 12.93 35.12 58.93
C ARG A 211 12.18 36.16 58.11
#